data_AF-A0A7C6XUL9-F1
#
_entry.id   AF-A0A7C6XUL9-F1
#
_cell.length_a   1.000
_cell.length_b   1.000
_cell.length_c   1.000
_cell.angle_alpha   90.00
_cell.angle_beta   90.00
_cell.angle_gamma   90.00
#
_symmetry.space_group_name_H-M   'P 1'
#
loop_
_entity.id
_entity.type
_entity.pdbx_description
1 polymer ?
#
loop_
_entity_poly.entity_id
_entity_poly.type
_entity_poly.pdbx_seq_one_letter_code
_entity_poly.pdbx_strand_id
1 'polypeptide(L)'
;SADVEFTLIQDKEGNFVLESGTLHWLNSNDTSFEYEGGSLVDQFAGAGAYPLDPSSDQITLTFDFEGEQPMFELEVSISHPTPTNGESTWTALGGLFTMWIHSTNGHQVMGGQMINQEFPEEPIGGESKHGIYYYRRAPLSELRGMETWRNLLDAQVFVRYEIYDQCSVSIIEPVENERLVFSEDADPLLEGMVEATVLPEDWGDAVYWIIPEIVGSKLTYDPEDAQGSMVEYRYEDMPSRNEQFGRKRISLHLEPSISDRCKAPDPRNVRVFFPRDATNNFDGDVPNWFYYWKQTRAAQGHGDAMIYDPACDDAYGYYVGMGNPTEKNRSVIYLCDLHSDGFIHVNPVTGQVQRGIDMFAGIVLHEWTHLENDHDWWGPRGYRPSEDRDNDRVKDDREAAYGLDPKMMDTFGLGFRDCEYPAYLQQHTWPIGSANREDWAYPGKQSGGN
;
A
#
# COMPACT_ATOMS: atom_id res chain seq x y z
N SER A 1 -19.90 27.51 10.02
CA SER A 1 -18.59 27.47 9.33
C SER A 1 -18.73 28.07 7.95
N ALA A 2 -17.61 28.50 7.36
CA ALA A 2 -17.53 29.00 5.99
C ALA A 2 -16.21 28.49 5.38
N ASP A 3 -16.26 28.08 4.12
CA ASP A 3 -15.15 27.57 3.32
C ASP A 3 -15.12 28.34 2.00
N VAL A 4 -13.96 28.90 1.64
CA VAL A 4 -13.82 29.76 0.46
C VAL A 4 -12.71 29.22 -0.43
N GLU A 5 -13.08 28.68 -1.60
CA GLU A 5 -12.16 28.30 -2.65
C GLU A 5 -12.11 29.41 -3.71
N PHE A 6 -10.93 29.88 -4.10
CA PHE A 6 -10.80 30.99 -5.05
C PHE A 6 -9.55 30.89 -5.90
N THR A 7 -9.60 31.55 -7.06
CA THR A 7 -8.48 31.77 -7.96
C THR A 7 -8.19 33.27 -8.04
N LEU A 8 -6.91 33.62 -7.95
CA LEU A 8 -6.45 34.99 -8.12
C LEU A 8 -5.72 35.14 -9.45
N ILE A 9 -5.91 36.27 -10.11
CA ILE A 9 -5.18 36.66 -11.33
C ILE A 9 -4.30 37.88 -11.03
N GLN A 10 -3.12 37.93 -11.63
CA GLN A 10 -2.24 39.07 -11.49
C GLN A 10 -2.79 40.29 -12.26
N ASP A 11 -2.97 41.41 -11.57
CA ASP A 11 -3.36 42.70 -12.16
C ASP A 11 -2.15 43.40 -12.83
N LYS A 12 -2.36 44.62 -13.34
CA LYS A 12 -1.30 45.37 -14.04
C LYS A 12 -0.26 45.95 -13.09
N GLU A 13 -0.64 46.11 -11.83
CA GLU A 13 0.14 46.66 -10.74
C GLU A 13 0.98 45.57 -10.04
N GLY A 14 0.75 44.29 -10.39
CA GLY A 14 1.48 43.13 -9.90
C GLY A 14 0.82 42.44 -8.70
N ASN A 15 -0.35 42.90 -8.25
CA ASN A 15 -1.13 42.28 -7.19
C ASN A 15 -1.93 41.11 -7.74
N PHE A 16 -2.24 40.13 -6.90
CA PHE A 16 -3.14 39.04 -7.24
C PHE A 16 -4.53 39.37 -6.72
N VAL A 17 -5.50 39.51 -7.62
CA VAL A 17 -6.88 39.90 -7.31
C VAL A 17 -7.85 38.79 -7.69
N LEU A 18 -9.00 38.75 -7.01
CA LEU A 18 -10.04 37.74 -7.25
C LEU A 18 -10.44 37.67 -8.73
N GLU A 19 -10.29 36.48 -9.32
CA GLU A 19 -10.80 36.17 -10.67
C GLU A 19 -12.11 35.40 -10.57
N SER A 20 -12.14 34.38 -9.73
CA SER A 20 -13.31 33.52 -9.51
C SER A 20 -13.19 32.78 -8.18
N GLY A 21 -14.29 32.23 -7.69
CA GLY A 21 -14.29 31.36 -6.52
C GLY A 21 -15.71 31.04 -6.06
N THR A 22 -15.80 30.21 -5.03
CA THR A 22 -17.05 29.82 -4.40
C THR A 22 -16.89 29.84 -2.88
N LEU A 23 -17.88 30.40 -2.20
CA LEU A 23 -18.03 30.31 -0.76
C LEU A 23 -19.10 29.27 -0.43
N HIS A 24 -18.74 28.25 0.35
CA HIS A 24 -19.67 27.33 0.97
C HIS A 24 -19.86 27.71 2.44
N TRP A 25 -21.10 27.74 2.92
CA TRP A 25 -21.37 28.12 4.30
C TRP A 25 -22.43 27.21 4.93
N LEU A 26 -22.28 27.03 6.25
CA LEU A 26 -23.22 26.32 7.11
C LEU A 26 -23.40 27.13 8.38
N ASN A 27 -24.64 27.48 8.71
CA ASN A 27 -25.02 28.16 9.93
C ASN A 27 -26.08 27.32 10.64
N SER A 28 -25.91 27.10 11.94
CA SER A 28 -26.89 26.44 12.78
C SER A 28 -26.83 27.02 14.18
N ASN A 29 -28.00 27.33 14.72
CA ASN A 29 -28.22 27.73 16.10
C ASN A 29 -29.37 26.91 16.66
N ASP A 30 -29.15 26.28 17.80
CA ASP A 30 -30.18 25.61 18.59
C ASP A 30 -29.94 25.98 20.06
N THR A 31 -30.71 26.95 20.53
CA THR A 31 -30.59 27.49 21.88
C THR A 31 -31.94 27.41 22.57
N SER A 32 -31.97 26.86 23.78
CA SER A 32 -33.14 26.92 24.65
C SER A 32 -32.76 27.47 26.02
N PHE A 33 -33.61 28.33 26.57
CA PHE A 33 -33.45 28.94 27.88
C PHE A 33 -34.81 28.99 28.58
N GLU A 34 -34.84 28.55 29.84
CA GLU A 34 -36.04 28.57 30.67
C GLU A 34 -35.80 29.40 31.94
N TYR A 35 -36.81 30.12 32.38
CA TYR A 35 -36.80 30.91 33.61
C TYR A 35 -38.16 30.89 34.29
N GLU A 36 -38.24 31.37 35.53
CA GLU A 36 -39.50 31.42 36.26
C GLU A 36 -40.50 32.35 35.54
N GLY A 37 -41.51 31.73 34.91
CA GLY A 37 -42.55 32.42 34.16
C GLY A 37 -42.35 32.50 32.64
N GLY A 38 -41.35 31.83 32.05
CA GLY A 38 -41.19 31.84 30.59
C GLY A 38 -40.06 30.99 30.03
N SER A 39 -39.94 31.01 28.69
CA SER A 39 -38.89 30.31 27.95
C SER A 39 -38.52 31.08 26.67
N LEU A 40 -37.33 30.82 26.14
CA LEU A 40 -36.88 31.20 24.82
C LEU A 40 -36.37 29.93 24.14
N VAL A 41 -36.88 29.63 22.95
CA VAL A 41 -36.37 28.55 22.09
C VAL A 41 -36.02 29.19 20.76
N ASP A 42 -34.78 29.03 20.31
CA ASP A 42 -34.24 29.63 19.10
C ASP A 42 -33.58 28.55 18.26
N GLN A 43 -34.16 28.27 17.10
CA GLN A 43 -33.77 27.18 16.20
C GLN A 43 -33.70 27.69 14.77
N PHE A 44 -32.51 28.10 14.34
CA PHE A 44 -32.26 28.51 12.96
C PHE A 44 -31.15 27.68 12.33
N ALA A 45 -31.34 27.27 11.08
CA ALA A 45 -30.32 26.61 10.29
C ALA A 45 -30.33 27.13 8.85
N GLY A 46 -29.17 27.11 8.22
CA GLY A 46 -29.01 27.46 6.81
C GLY A 46 -27.72 26.88 6.26
N ALA A 47 -27.73 26.50 4.99
CA ALA A 47 -26.54 26.12 4.26
C ALA A 47 -26.67 26.60 2.81
N GLY A 48 -25.56 26.88 2.17
CA GLY A 48 -25.58 27.30 0.78
C GLY A 48 -24.20 27.42 0.16
N ALA A 49 -24.21 27.70 -1.15
CA ALA A 49 -23.04 28.06 -1.93
C ALA A 49 -23.29 29.42 -2.57
N TYR A 50 -22.27 30.27 -2.56
CA TYR A 50 -22.28 31.61 -3.16
C TYR A 50 -21.10 31.72 -4.14
N PRO A 51 -21.35 31.82 -5.45
CA PRO A 51 -20.29 32.09 -6.40
C PRO A 51 -19.80 33.53 -6.17
N LEU A 52 -18.50 33.68 -5.93
CA LEU A 52 -17.89 34.98 -5.65
C LEU A 52 -18.00 35.90 -6.87
N ASP A 53 -18.28 37.17 -6.63
CA ASP A 53 -18.41 38.19 -7.67
C ASP A 53 -17.22 39.17 -7.58
N PRO A 54 -16.23 39.10 -8.49
CA PRO A 54 -15.07 39.99 -8.50
C PRO A 54 -15.39 41.50 -8.55
N SER A 55 -16.63 41.87 -8.89
CA SER A 55 -17.07 43.27 -8.91
C SER A 55 -17.54 43.79 -7.55
N SER A 56 -17.87 42.90 -6.60
CA SER A 56 -18.40 43.25 -5.28
C SER A 56 -17.71 42.57 -4.10
N ASP A 57 -17.09 41.41 -4.32
CA ASP A 57 -16.21 40.73 -3.39
C ASP A 57 -14.74 41.05 -3.70
N GLN A 58 -13.93 41.16 -2.64
CA GLN A 58 -12.52 41.47 -2.77
C GLN A 58 -11.70 40.40 -2.06
N ILE A 59 -10.87 39.69 -2.84
CA ILE A 59 -9.76 38.91 -2.32
C ILE A 59 -8.51 39.43 -3.01
N THR A 60 -7.54 39.89 -2.23
CA THR A 60 -6.31 40.48 -2.74
C THR A 60 -5.12 39.90 -2.01
N LEU A 61 -4.14 39.44 -2.77
CA LEU A 61 -2.85 38.98 -2.28
C LEU A 61 -1.76 39.87 -2.89
N THR A 62 -1.00 40.53 -2.02
CA THR A 62 0.13 41.39 -2.42
C THR A 62 1.42 40.86 -1.83
N PHE A 63 2.54 41.16 -2.49
CA PHE A 63 3.87 40.75 -2.06
C PHE A 63 4.78 41.97 -1.91
N ASP A 64 5.44 42.06 -0.76
CA ASP A 64 6.43 43.09 -0.45
C ASP A 64 7.81 42.44 -0.36
N PHE A 65 8.63 42.69 -1.38
CA PHE A 65 10.00 42.18 -1.47
C PHE A 65 11.07 43.22 -1.05
N GLU A 66 10.67 44.44 -0.68
CA GLU A 66 11.60 45.56 -0.44
C GLU A 66 12.14 45.60 1.01
N GLY A 67 11.56 44.81 1.92
CA GLY A 67 11.96 44.72 3.33
C GLY A 67 13.12 43.76 3.64
N GLU A 68 13.53 43.69 4.92
CA GLU A 68 14.56 42.74 5.40
C GLU A 68 14.17 41.27 5.19
N GLN A 69 12.85 40.99 5.17
CA GLN A 69 12.28 39.69 4.82
C GLN A 69 11.11 39.92 3.86
N PRO A 70 10.99 39.10 2.79
CA PRO A 70 9.83 39.13 1.91
C PRO A 70 8.54 38.80 2.65
N MET A 71 7.52 39.64 2.48
CA MET A 71 6.21 39.52 3.13
C MET A 71 5.10 39.32 2.10
N PHE A 72 3.99 38.72 2.52
CA PHE A 72 2.72 38.79 1.81
C PHE A 72 1.67 39.51 2.65
N GLU A 73 0.70 40.11 1.98
CA GLU A 73 -0.55 40.59 2.60
C GLU A 73 -1.73 39.94 1.89
N LEU A 74 -2.58 39.24 2.64
CA LEU A 74 -3.84 38.66 2.18
C LEU A 74 -5.00 39.43 2.80
N GLU A 75 -5.84 40.01 1.98
CA GLU A 75 -7.11 40.64 2.37
C GLU A 75 -8.27 39.88 1.74
N VAL A 76 -9.25 39.50 2.56
CA VAL A 76 -10.50 38.85 2.16
C VAL A 76 -11.65 39.69 2.69
N SER A 77 -12.53 40.12 1.80
CA SER A 77 -13.74 40.88 2.08
C SER A 77 -14.86 40.39 1.18
N ILE A 78 -15.71 39.52 1.69
CA ILE A 78 -16.82 38.88 0.95
C ILE A 78 -18.14 39.28 1.60
N SER A 79 -19.13 39.65 0.78
CA SER A 79 -20.47 39.99 1.25
C SER A 79 -21.51 39.10 0.58
N HIS A 80 -21.91 38.03 1.27
CA HIS A 80 -22.78 37.00 0.70
C HIS A 80 -24.16 36.92 1.37
N PRO A 81 -25.19 36.47 0.66
CA PRO A 81 -26.48 36.14 1.26
C PRO A 81 -26.38 34.90 2.16
N THR A 82 -27.11 34.92 3.28
CA THR A 82 -27.21 33.81 4.24
C THR A 82 -28.67 33.48 4.59
N PRO A 83 -29.46 32.95 3.64
CA PRO A 83 -30.85 32.60 3.91
C PRO A 83 -30.95 31.49 4.97
N THR A 84 -31.58 31.80 6.10
CA THR A 84 -31.86 30.82 7.16
C THR A 84 -33.30 30.31 7.08
N ASN A 85 -33.52 29.12 7.62
CA ASN A 85 -34.84 28.57 7.93
C ASN A 85 -34.90 28.28 9.42
N GLY A 86 -36.06 28.47 10.04
CA GLY A 86 -36.21 28.14 11.44
C GLY A 86 -37.25 28.96 12.18
N GLU A 87 -37.30 28.79 13.49
CA GLU A 87 -38.20 29.48 14.38
C GLU A 87 -37.51 29.93 15.66
N SER A 88 -37.90 31.10 16.17
CA SER A 88 -37.56 31.56 17.50
C SER A 88 -38.84 31.87 18.26
N THR A 89 -39.13 31.12 19.31
CA THR A 89 -40.30 31.29 20.17
C THR A 89 -39.89 31.84 21.53
N TRP A 90 -40.49 32.96 21.92
CA TRP A 90 -40.36 33.54 23.26
C TRP A 90 -41.69 33.47 24.00
N THR A 91 -41.70 32.80 25.14
CA THR A 91 -42.85 32.68 26.03
C THR A 91 -42.57 33.44 27.33
N ALA A 92 -43.56 34.19 27.83
CA ALA A 92 -43.49 34.95 29.08
C ALA A 92 -44.83 34.88 29.84
N LEU A 93 -44.79 35.32 31.10
CA LEU A 93 -45.96 35.39 32.00
C LEU A 93 -46.73 34.07 32.12
N GLY A 94 -46.00 32.95 32.21
CA GLY A 94 -46.60 31.61 32.35
C GLY A 94 -47.36 31.14 31.11
N GLY A 95 -46.99 31.63 29.91
CA GLY A 95 -47.66 31.29 28.65
C GLY A 95 -48.77 32.26 28.24
N LEU A 96 -49.02 33.32 29.02
CA LEU A 96 -50.00 34.35 28.66
C LEU A 96 -49.51 35.25 27.52
N PHE A 97 -48.21 35.24 27.24
CA PHE A 97 -47.59 35.97 26.15
C PHE A 97 -46.63 35.03 25.42
N THR A 98 -46.86 34.84 24.13
CA THR A 98 -45.97 34.09 23.24
C THR A 98 -45.69 34.93 22.01
N MET A 99 -44.44 35.07 21.63
CA MET A 99 -44.03 35.63 20.36
C MET A 99 -43.24 34.59 19.60
N TRP A 100 -43.37 34.58 18.28
CA TRP A 100 -42.54 33.76 17.43
C TRP A 100 -42.01 34.57 16.25
N ILE A 101 -40.83 34.19 15.79
CA ILE A 101 -40.26 34.61 14.51
C ILE A 101 -40.11 33.34 13.69
N HIS A 102 -40.68 33.32 12.49
CA HIS A 102 -40.46 32.26 11.51
C HIS A 102 -39.57 32.78 10.39
N SER A 103 -38.55 32.02 10.01
CA SER A 103 -37.72 32.29 8.85
C SER A 103 -37.91 31.19 7.81
N THR A 104 -38.24 31.59 6.57
CA THR A 104 -38.26 30.71 5.41
C THR A 104 -37.42 31.32 4.31
N ASN A 105 -36.35 30.64 3.92
CA ASN A 105 -35.39 31.08 2.91
C ASN A 105 -34.90 32.53 3.14
N GLY A 106 -34.54 32.85 4.39
CA GLY A 106 -34.08 34.19 4.78
C GLY A 106 -35.17 35.23 4.94
N HIS A 107 -36.42 34.98 4.52
CA HIS A 107 -37.55 35.87 4.80
C HIS A 107 -38.07 35.64 6.21
N GLN A 108 -38.15 36.70 7.01
CA GLN A 108 -38.58 36.62 8.41
C GLN A 108 -39.95 37.27 8.61
N VAL A 109 -40.84 36.53 9.25
CA VAL A 109 -42.14 37.02 9.73
C VAL A 109 -42.21 36.89 11.23
N MET A 110 -42.93 37.81 11.88
CA MET A 110 -43.10 37.84 13.33
C MET A 110 -44.58 37.76 13.66
N GLY A 111 -44.94 36.84 14.54
CA GLY A 111 -46.28 36.69 15.08
C GLY A 111 -46.27 36.56 16.59
N GLY A 112 -47.47 36.40 17.16
CA GLY A 112 -47.59 36.18 18.60
C GLY A 112 -49.02 35.94 19.06
N GLN A 113 -49.14 35.66 20.36
CA GLN A 113 -50.38 35.47 21.07
C GLN A 113 -50.30 36.16 22.44
N MET A 114 -51.37 36.85 22.83
CA MET A 114 -51.54 37.41 24.18
C MET A 114 -52.93 37.07 24.70
N ILE A 115 -53.02 36.45 25.89
CA ILE A 115 -54.29 36.13 26.58
C ILE A 115 -55.31 35.49 25.60
N ASN A 116 -54.89 34.44 24.90
CA ASN A 116 -55.70 33.70 23.92
C ASN A 116 -56.19 34.51 22.69
N GLN A 117 -55.55 35.63 22.38
CA GLN A 117 -55.77 36.37 21.14
C GLN A 117 -54.47 36.36 20.32
N GLU A 118 -54.53 35.82 19.10
CA GLU A 118 -53.42 35.85 18.16
C GLU A 118 -53.31 37.22 17.47
N PHE A 119 -52.07 37.62 17.19
CA PHE A 119 -51.73 38.74 16.31
C PHE A 119 -51.27 38.16 14.96
N PRO A 120 -51.64 38.79 13.83
CA PRO A 120 -51.24 38.31 12.52
C PRO A 120 -49.72 38.38 12.34
N GLU A 121 -49.18 37.49 11.52
CA GLU A 121 -47.77 37.53 11.15
C GLU A 121 -47.49 38.73 10.23
N GLU A 122 -46.48 39.53 10.58
CA GLU A 122 -46.01 40.64 9.76
C GLU A 122 -44.55 40.41 9.30
N PRO A 123 -44.18 40.78 8.05
CA PRO A 123 -42.80 40.73 7.61
C PRO A 123 -41.93 41.68 8.43
N ILE A 124 -40.87 41.15 9.05
CA ILE A 124 -39.94 41.94 9.86
C ILE A 124 -38.53 42.01 9.26
N GLY A 125 -38.23 41.19 8.24
CA GLY A 125 -36.92 41.15 7.62
C GLY A 125 -36.89 40.44 6.26
N GLY A 126 -35.91 40.83 5.45
CA GLY A 126 -35.54 40.13 4.21
C GLY A 126 -34.28 39.31 4.41
N GLU A 127 -33.80 38.73 3.31
CA GLU A 127 -32.58 37.93 3.27
C GLU A 127 -31.39 38.71 3.88
N SER A 128 -30.82 38.16 4.95
CA SER A 128 -29.66 38.74 5.62
C SER A 128 -28.41 38.54 4.77
N LYS A 129 -27.55 39.55 4.75
CA LYS A 129 -26.19 39.43 4.22
C LYS A 129 -25.21 39.25 5.37
N HIS A 130 -24.25 38.35 5.18
CA HIS A 130 -23.13 38.18 6.09
C HIS A 130 -21.83 38.64 5.42
N GLY A 131 -20.99 39.31 6.21
CA GLY A 131 -19.69 39.80 5.77
C GLY A 131 -18.58 38.94 6.35
N ILE A 132 -17.72 38.39 5.50
CA ILE A 132 -16.47 37.76 5.90
C ILE A 132 -15.36 38.78 5.67
N TYR A 133 -14.68 39.18 6.74
CA TYR A 133 -13.50 40.04 6.67
C TYR A 133 -12.32 39.39 7.37
N TYR A 134 -11.21 39.25 6.65
CA TYR A 134 -9.96 38.69 7.15
C TYR A 134 -8.78 39.43 6.52
N TYR A 135 -7.78 39.77 7.34
CA TYR A 135 -6.55 40.41 6.89
C TYR A 135 -5.37 39.73 7.56
N ARG A 136 -4.36 39.37 6.77
CA ARG A 136 -3.10 38.83 7.27
C ARG A 136 -1.91 39.46 6.56
N ARG A 137 -0.90 39.82 7.33
CA ARG A 137 0.45 40.16 6.85
C ARG A 137 1.47 39.26 7.52
N ALA A 138 2.22 38.48 6.74
CA ALA A 138 3.21 37.53 7.28
C ALA A 138 4.37 37.29 6.30
N PRO A 139 5.50 36.71 6.75
CA PRO A 139 6.61 36.35 5.87
C PRO A 139 6.20 35.32 4.82
N LEU A 140 6.87 35.30 3.66
CA LEU A 140 6.66 34.28 2.62
C LEU A 140 6.92 32.84 3.08
N SER A 141 7.60 32.63 4.21
CA SER A 141 7.74 31.30 4.83
C SER A 141 6.45 30.80 5.51
N GLU A 142 5.44 31.65 5.67
CA GLU A 142 4.18 31.37 6.39
C GLU A 142 2.96 31.42 5.45
N LEU A 143 3.11 30.96 4.21
CA LEU A 143 1.99 30.85 3.26
C LEU A 143 0.90 29.85 3.68
N ARG A 144 1.10 29.15 4.81
CA ARG A 144 0.10 28.32 5.47
C ARG A 144 0.09 28.61 6.94
N GLY A 145 -1.09 28.58 7.54
CA GLY A 145 -1.21 28.82 8.96
C GLY A 145 -2.63 28.67 9.47
N MET A 146 -2.69 28.78 10.79
CA MET A 146 -3.90 28.63 11.57
C MET A 146 -3.85 29.65 12.69
N GLU A 147 -4.89 30.47 12.81
CA GLU A 147 -4.94 31.52 13.82
C GLU A 147 -6.36 31.80 14.31
N THR A 148 -6.44 32.47 15.45
CA THR A 148 -7.70 33.05 15.92
C THR A 148 -7.77 34.50 15.49
N TRP A 149 -8.84 34.85 14.77
CA TRP A 149 -9.09 36.20 14.26
C TRP A 149 -10.34 36.78 14.93
N ARG A 150 -10.41 38.10 15.05
CA ARG A 150 -11.64 38.79 15.50
C ARG A 150 -12.37 39.33 14.28
N ASN A 151 -13.59 38.85 14.06
CA ASN A 151 -14.41 39.32 12.95
C ASN A 151 -15.00 40.71 13.24
N LEU A 152 -15.77 41.25 12.28
CA LEU A 152 -16.41 42.57 12.37
C LEU A 152 -17.42 42.71 13.53
N LEU A 153 -17.85 41.61 14.14
CA LEU A 153 -18.76 41.57 15.28
C LEU A 153 -18.03 41.35 16.62
N ASP A 154 -16.70 41.47 16.62
CA ASP A 154 -15.82 41.19 17.78
C ASP A 154 -15.89 39.72 18.27
N ALA A 155 -16.40 38.82 17.44
CA ALA A 155 -16.40 37.39 17.73
C ALA A 155 -15.06 36.76 17.32
N GLN A 156 -14.54 35.89 18.19
CA GLN A 156 -13.36 35.08 17.86
C GLN A 156 -13.76 33.99 16.87
N VAL A 157 -13.13 33.99 15.71
CA VAL A 157 -13.25 32.97 14.68
C VAL A 157 -11.91 32.29 14.48
N PHE A 158 -11.95 31.01 14.16
CA PHE A 158 -10.77 30.24 13.81
C PHE A 158 -10.58 30.28 12.29
N VAL A 159 -9.40 30.69 11.84
CA VAL A 159 -9.07 30.80 10.42
C VAL A 159 -7.91 29.86 10.12
N ARG A 160 -8.11 29.02 9.12
CA ARG A 160 -7.05 28.25 8.45
C ARG A 160 -6.90 28.82 7.04
N TYR A 161 -5.68 29.06 6.60
CA TYR A 161 -5.41 29.54 5.25
C TYR A 161 -4.22 28.80 4.66
N GLU A 162 -4.26 28.61 3.34
CA GLU A 162 -3.17 28.04 2.58
C GLU A 162 -3.06 28.72 1.21
N ILE A 163 -1.87 29.23 0.89
CA ILE A 163 -1.59 29.99 -0.34
C ILE A 163 -0.53 29.23 -1.13
N TYR A 164 -0.81 28.99 -2.40
CA TYR A 164 0.05 28.22 -3.30
C TYR A 164 0.11 28.88 -4.68
N ASP A 165 1.27 28.79 -5.32
CA ASP A 165 1.49 29.22 -6.71
C ASP A 165 1.22 28.09 -7.72
N GLN A 166 1.30 26.83 -7.26
CA GLN A 166 1.02 25.64 -8.06
C GLN A 166 0.57 24.48 -7.17
N CYS A 167 -0.19 23.56 -7.76
CA CYS A 167 -0.44 22.28 -7.12
C CYS A 167 0.80 21.38 -7.15
N SER A 168 1.03 20.65 -6.07
CA SER A 168 2.07 19.63 -6.03
C SER A 168 1.61 18.40 -5.27
N VAL A 169 1.91 17.24 -5.83
CA VAL A 169 1.64 15.95 -5.21
C VAL A 169 2.91 15.12 -5.20
N SER A 170 3.24 14.52 -4.06
CA SER A 170 4.42 13.66 -3.90
C SER A 170 4.14 12.48 -3.00
N ILE A 171 4.51 11.28 -3.45
CA ILE A 171 4.42 10.05 -2.65
C ILE A 171 5.54 10.04 -1.60
N ILE A 172 5.14 9.95 -0.34
CA ILE A 172 5.98 9.82 0.85
C ILE A 172 6.23 8.33 1.13
N GLU A 173 5.17 7.55 1.24
CA GLU A 173 5.21 6.08 1.40
C GLU A 173 4.41 5.39 0.28
N PRO A 174 4.90 4.28 -0.28
CA PRO A 174 6.16 3.62 0.05
C PRO A 174 7.38 4.38 -0.49
N VAL A 175 8.53 4.16 0.13
CA VAL A 175 9.82 4.58 -0.45
C VAL A 175 10.19 3.72 -1.67
N GLU A 176 10.99 4.28 -2.58
CA GLU A 176 11.40 3.56 -3.80
C GLU A 176 12.23 2.29 -3.46
N ASN A 177 11.80 1.16 -4.02
CA ASN A 177 12.29 -0.20 -3.77
C ASN A 177 12.11 -0.73 -2.34
N GLU A 178 11.10 -0.23 -1.61
CA GLU A 178 10.71 -0.80 -0.32
C GLU A 178 10.50 -2.33 -0.39
N ARG A 179 10.84 -3.02 0.70
CA ARG A 179 10.69 -4.47 0.82
C ARG A 179 9.46 -4.75 1.66
N LEU A 180 8.51 -5.46 1.07
CA LEU A 180 7.28 -5.88 1.72
C LEU A 180 7.29 -7.41 1.80
N VAL A 181 6.97 -7.98 2.97
CA VAL A 181 7.06 -9.42 3.21
C VAL A 181 5.75 -9.87 3.83
N PHE A 182 5.17 -10.96 3.33
CA PHE A 182 4.06 -11.62 4.00
C PHE A 182 4.47 -12.13 5.39
N SER A 183 3.54 -12.12 6.35
CA SER A 183 3.74 -12.64 7.70
C SER A 183 4.07 -14.13 7.67
N GLU A 184 4.74 -14.63 8.72
CA GLU A 184 5.04 -16.05 8.91
C GLU A 184 3.88 -16.83 9.56
N ASP A 185 2.77 -16.14 9.85
CA ASP A 185 1.61 -16.70 10.54
C ASP A 185 0.83 -17.70 9.68
N ALA A 186 0.06 -18.58 10.33
CA ALA A 186 -0.75 -19.57 9.63
C ALA A 186 -1.77 -18.93 8.65
N ASP A 187 -2.29 -17.76 9.02
CA ASP A 187 -3.10 -16.91 8.15
C ASP A 187 -2.16 -15.83 7.55
N PRO A 188 -1.66 -16.02 6.31
CA PRO A 188 -0.67 -15.13 5.75
C PRO A 188 -1.26 -13.76 5.45
N LEU A 189 -0.56 -12.71 5.89
CA LEU A 189 -1.00 -11.33 5.76
C LEU A 189 0.18 -10.45 5.34
N LEU A 190 -0.06 -9.54 4.39
CA LEU A 190 0.84 -8.43 4.11
C LEU A 190 0.07 -7.12 4.29
N GLU A 191 0.46 -6.35 5.30
CA GLU A 191 -0.08 -5.01 5.55
C GLU A 191 0.89 -3.95 5.02
N GLY A 192 0.32 -2.88 4.49
CA GLY A 192 1.09 -1.71 4.08
C GLY A 192 0.25 -0.44 4.14
N MET A 193 0.94 0.68 3.98
CA MET A 193 0.36 2.01 4.02
C MET A 193 0.94 2.82 2.87
N VAL A 194 0.08 3.57 2.20
CA VAL A 194 0.48 4.53 1.17
C VAL A 194 0.15 5.93 1.65
N GLU A 195 1.09 6.85 1.49
CA GLU A 195 0.96 8.22 1.97
C GLU A 195 1.53 9.18 0.93
N ALA A 196 0.82 10.27 0.68
CA ALA A 196 1.23 11.35 -0.19
C ALA A 196 0.99 12.71 0.44
N THR A 197 1.92 13.63 0.20
CA THR A 197 1.68 15.05 0.44
C THR A 197 0.95 15.61 -0.79
N VAL A 198 -0.24 16.15 -0.56
CA VAL A 198 -1.08 16.80 -1.58
C VAL A 198 -1.21 18.26 -1.20
N LEU A 199 -0.89 19.17 -2.12
CA LEU A 199 -0.93 20.61 -1.91
C LEU A 199 -1.72 21.26 -3.05
N PRO A 200 -2.80 22.03 -2.75
CA PRO A 200 -3.37 22.33 -1.42
C PRO A 200 -3.88 21.10 -0.66
N GLU A 201 -3.93 21.15 0.68
CA GLU A 201 -4.37 20.00 1.50
C GLU A 201 -5.85 19.68 1.30
N ASP A 202 -6.67 20.66 0.91
CA ASP A 202 -8.09 20.47 0.61
C ASP A 202 -8.32 19.53 -0.58
N TRP A 203 -7.29 19.25 -1.39
CA TRP A 203 -7.34 18.28 -2.48
C TRP A 203 -6.90 16.87 -2.04
N GLY A 204 -6.65 16.67 -0.75
CA GLY A 204 -6.26 15.37 -0.18
C GLY A 204 -7.27 14.27 -0.49
N ASP A 205 -8.55 14.60 -0.58
CA ASP A 205 -9.60 13.63 -0.94
C ASP A 205 -9.74 13.48 -2.46
N ALA A 206 -9.15 14.35 -3.28
CA ALA A 206 -9.23 14.29 -4.74
C ALA A 206 -8.14 13.40 -5.39
N VAL A 207 -7.51 12.52 -4.61
CA VAL A 207 -6.52 11.55 -5.07
C VAL A 207 -6.93 10.14 -4.69
N TYR A 208 -6.53 9.16 -5.50
CA TYR A 208 -6.80 7.75 -5.23
C TYR A 208 -5.63 6.86 -5.63
N TRP A 209 -5.43 5.78 -4.88
CA TRP A 209 -4.31 4.88 -5.05
C TRP A 209 -4.63 3.72 -5.98
N ILE A 210 -3.64 3.35 -6.80
CA ILE A 210 -3.66 2.10 -7.56
C ILE A 210 -2.57 1.21 -7.00
N ILE A 211 -3.00 0.25 -6.18
CA ILE A 211 -2.15 -0.79 -5.60
C ILE A 211 -2.31 -2.05 -6.44
N PRO A 212 -1.22 -2.67 -6.93
CA PRO A 212 -1.31 -3.71 -7.95
C PRO A 212 -1.86 -5.02 -7.38
N GLU A 213 -2.77 -5.67 -8.08
CA GLU A 213 -3.26 -6.99 -7.67
C GLU A 213 -2.12 -8.04 -7.64
N ILE A 214 -2.27 -8.97 -6.70
CA ILE A 214 -1.44 -10.17 -6.60
C ILE A 214 -2.40 -11.35 -6.81
N VAL A 215 -2.28 -12.07 -7.93
CA VAL A 215 -3.24 -13.11 -8.26
C VAL A 215 -3.16 -14.24 -7.25
N GLY A 216 -4.30 -14.55 -6.62
CA GLY A 216 -4.40 -15.53 -5.54
C GLY A 216 -4.37 -14.92 -4.14
N SER A 217 -4.08 -13.61 -4.01
CA SER A 217 -4.26 -12.85 -2.78
C SER A 217 -5.47 -11.92 -2.88
N LYS A 218 -6.19 -11.75 -1.78
CA LYS A 218 -7.30 -10.82 -1.67
C LYS A 218 -6.80 -9.47 -1.15
N LEU A 219 -6.93 -8.43 -1.97
CA LEU A 219 -6.55 -7.07 -1.64
C LEU A 219 -7.75 -6.29 -1.05
N THR A 220 -7.56 -5.67 0.10
CA THR A 220 -8.53 -4.79 0.76
C THR A 220 -7.89 -3.45 1.12
N TYR A 221 -8.73 -2.42 1.30
CA TYR A 221 -8.32 -1.05 1.60
C TYR A 221 -9.11 -0.48 2.77
N ASP A 222 -8.51 0.48 3.47
CA ASP A 222 -9.18 1.39 4.38
C ASP A 222 -8.70 2.83 4.07
N PRO A 223 -9.55 3.71 3.51
CA PRO A 223 -10.96 3.48 3.11
C PRO A 223 -11.13 2.52 1.91
N GLU A 224 -12.30 1.89 1.77
CA GLU A 224 -12.57 0.81 0.79
C GLU A 224 -12.37 1.20 -0.68
N ASP A 225 -12.52 2.48 -1.02
CA ASP A 225 -12.34 3.03 -2.37
C ASP A 225 -10.89 3.42 -2.69
N ALA A 226 -9.97 3.24 -1.73
CA ALA A 226 -8.57 3.66 -1.82
C ALA A 226 -8.39 5.16 -2.14
N GLN A 227 -9.36 5.99 -1.75
CA GLN A 227 -9.34 7.43 -1.91
C GLN A 227 -8.69 8.12 -0.70
N GLY A 228 -8.03 9.24 -0.93
CA GLY A 228 -7.38 10.04 0.11
C GLY A 228 -5.86 10.07 0.02
N SER A 229 -5.27 11.05 0.71
CA SER A 229 -3.81 11.24 0.79
C SER A 229 -3.10 10.13 1.56
N MET A 230 -3.83 9.35 2.35
CA MET A 230 -3.34 8.24 3.16
C MET A 230 -4.33 7.07 3.09
N VAL A 231 -3.85 5.88 2.76
CA VAL A 231 -4.67 4.65 2.67
C VAL A 231 -3.91 3.48 3.25
N GLU A 232 -4.56 2.69 4.10
CA GLU A 232 -4.06 1.38 4.52
C GLU A 232 -4.52 0.31 3.55
N TYR A 233 -3.67 -0.69 3.27
CA TYR A 233 -4.04 -1.81 2.42
C TYR A 233 -3.51 -3.12 2.98
N ARG A 234 -4.21 -4.20 2.65
CA ARG A 234 -3.87 -5.55 3.12
C ARG A 234 -4.03 -6.57 2.01
N TYR A 235 -3.06 -7.47 1.87
CA TYR A 235 -3.22 -8.69 1.10
C TYR A 235 -3.41 -9.87 2.05
N GLU A 236 -4.57 -10.51 1.95
CA GLU A 236 -4.88 -11.80 2.56
C GLU A 236 -4.57 -12.92 1.57
N ASP A 237 -4.24 -14.11 2.08
CA ASP A 237 -3.88 -15.31 1.31
C ASP A 237 -2.56 -15.19 0.51
N MET A 238 -1.82 -16.29 0.47
CA MET A 238 -0.59 -16.38 -0.34
C MET A 238 -0.90 -16.73 -1.79
N PRO A 239 -0.22 -16.10 -2.77
CA PRO A 239 -0.42 -16.47 -4.16
C PRO A 239 0.08 -17.91 -4.42
N SER A 240 -0.58 -18.61 -5.33
CA SER A 240 -0.19 -19.99 -5.72
C SER A 240 1.05 -20.05 -6.61
N ARG A 241 1.47 -18.91 -7.18
CA ARG A 241 2.57 -18.86 -8.17
C ARG A 241 3.70 -17.93 -7.74
N ASN A 242 4.95 -18.39 -7.83
CA ASN A 242 6.15 -17.61 -7.49
C ASN A 242 6.27 -16.30 -8.29
N GLU A 243 5.78 -16.28 -9.54
CA GLU A 243 5.81 -15.10 -10.41
C GLU A 243 4.90 -13.95 -9.93
N GLN A 244 4.01 -14.21 -8.97
CA GLN A 244 3.15 -13.18 -8.38
C GLN A 244 3.89 -12.30 -7.38
N PHE A 245 5.02 -12.77 -6.85
CA PHE A 245 5.92 -11.96 -6.03
C PHE A 245 6.84 -11.09 -6.89
N GLY A 246 7.64 -10.27 -6.22
CA GLY A 246 8.65 -9.45 -6.85
C GLY A 246 8.24 -8.00 -7.03
N ARG A 247 8.68 -7.40 -8.13
CA ARG A 247 8.54 -5.95 -8.33
C ARG A 247 7.09 -5.60 -8.64
N LYS A 248 6.54 -4.68 -7.86
CA LYS A 248 5.19 -4.15 -7.97
C LYS A 248 5.26 -2.64 -8.06
N ARG A 249 4.33 -2.03 -8.80
CA ARG A 249 4.31 -0.58 -9.02
C ARG A 249 3.04 0.00 -8.39
N ILE A 250 3.22 0.83 -7.38
CA ILE A 250 2.15 1.57 -6.73
C ILE A 250 2.10 2.98 -7.33
N SER A 251 0.90 3.41 -7.73
CA SER A 251 0.69 4.71 -8.36
C SER A 251 -0.35 5.51 -7.58
N LEU A 252 -0.21 6.83 -7.57
CA LEU A 252 -1.25 7.75 -7.10
C LEU A 252 -1.84 8.47 -8.31
N HIS A 253 -3.17 8.51 -8.38
CA HIS A 253 -3.91 9.13 -9.45
C HIS A 253 -4.71 10.33 -8.92
N LEU A 254 -4.98 11.27 -9.82
CA LEU A 254 -5.72 12.49 -9.52
C LEU A 254 -7.13 12.37 -10.10
N GLU A 255 -8.12 12.88 -9.38
CA GLU A 255 -9.47 13.02 -9.92
C GLU A 255 -9.54 14.03 -11.08
N PRO A 256 -10.54 13.93 -11.96
CA PRO A 256 -10.74 14.88 -13.05
C PRO A 256 -10.85 16.35 -12.58
N SER A 257 -11.35 16.57 -11.35
CA SER A 257 -11.53 17.88 -10.72
C SER A 257 -10.23 18.69 -10.56
N ILE A 258 -9.09 18.01 -10.42
CA ILE A 258 -7.78 18.64 -10.19
C ILE A 258 -6.71 18.27 -11.24
N SER A 259 -7.00 17.30 -12.12
CA SER A 259 -6.04 16.74 -13.07
C SER A 259 -5.52 17.69 -14.15
N ASP A 260 -6.25 18.78 -14.43
CA ASP A 260 -5.85 19.85 -15.36
C ASP A 260 -4.94 20.90 -14.69
N ARG A 261 -4.98 20.97 -13.35
CA ARG A 261 -4.24 21.94 -12.52
C ARG A 261 -3.05 21.32 -11.81
N CYS A 262 -3.00 20.00 -11.72
CA CYS A 262 -1.99 19.28 -10.97
C CYS A 262 -1.40 18.09 -11.74
N LYS A 263 -0.14 17.78 -11.45
CA LYS A 263 0.56 16.65 -12.05
C LYS A 263 0.65 15.50 -11.05
N ALA A 264 0.23 14.31 -11.47
CA ALA A 264 0.43 13.09 -10.70
C ALA A 264 1.94 12.83 -10.46
N PRO A 265 2.32 12.33 -9.28
CA PRO A 265 3.70 11.98 -8.98
C PRO A 265 4.15 10.76 -9.81
N ASP A 266 5.46 10.58 -9.92
CA ASP A 266 6.01 9.34 -10.46
C ASP A 266 5.64 8.15 -9.55
N PRO A 267 5.22 7.00 -10.11
CA PRO A 267 4.91 5.81 -9.33
C PRO A 267 6.11 5.29 -8.53
N ARG A 268 5.83 4.56 -7.44
CA ARG A 268 6.84 3.89 -6.61
C ARG A 268 6.91 2.41 -6.93
N ASN A 269 8.12 1.89 -7.09
CA ASN A 269 8.32 0.45 -7.16
C ASN A 269 8.55 -0.12 -5.77
N VAL A 270 7.84 -1.19 -5.41
CA VAL A 270 8.07 -2.00 -4.21
C VAL A 270 8.46 -3.41 -4.60
N ARG A 271 9.03 -4.17 -3.67
CA ARG A 271 9.41 -5.57 -3.85
C ARG A 271 8.67 -6.41 -2.82
N VAL A 272 7.81 -7.31 -3.29
CA VAL A 272 7.01 -8.20 -2.46
C VAL A 272 7.68 -9.56 -2.36
N PHE A 273 7.79 -10.10 -1.15
CA PHE A 273 8.48 -11.36 -0.84
C PHE A 273 7.59 -12.31 -0.04
N PHE A 274 7.86 -13.61 -0.15
CA PHE A 274 7.33 -14.62 0.76
C PHE A 274 8.34 -14.92 1.88
N PRO A 275 7.89 -15.22 3.11
CA PRO A 275 8.78 -15.71 4.16
C PRO A 275 9.29 -17.10 3.79
N ARG A 276 10.61 -17.27 3.67
CA ARG A 276 11.23 -18.46 3.09
C ARG A 276 10.89 -19.75 3.85
N ASP A 277 10.95 -19.67 5.17
CA ASP A 277 11.01 -20.84 6.05
C ASP A 277 9.63 -21.21 6.64
N ALA A 278 8.63 -20.33 6.51
CA ALA A 278 7.25 -20.61 6.91
C ALA A 278 6.57 -21.63 5.99
N THR A 279 5.45 -22.20 6.43
CA THR A 279 4.66 -23.21 5.68
C THR A 279 3.29 -22.69 5.26
N ASN A 280 3.09 -21.38 5.25
CA ASN A 280 1.81 -20.72 4.99
C ASN A 280 1.57 -20.39 3.50
N ASN A 281 2.21 -21.12 2.59
CA ASN A 281 1.92 -21.05 1.15
C ASN A 281 0.49 -21.54 0.85
N PHE A 282 0.10 -21.38 -0.41
CA PHE A 282 -1.25 -21.69 -0.89
C PHE A 282 -1.73 -23.13 -0.59
N ASP A 283 -0.84 -24.13 -0.56
CA ASP A 283 -1.22 -25.52 -0.25
C ASP A 283 -1.03 -25.86 1.25
N GLY A 284 -0.13 -25.17 1.96
CA GLY A 284 0.06 -25.29 3.41
C GLY A 284 0.86 -26.51 3.91
N ASP A 285 1.25 -27.42 3.00
CA ASP A 285 1.79 -28.74 3.37
C ASP A 285 3.33 -28.83 3.44
N VAL A 286 4.04 -27.84 2.92
CA VAL A 286 5.50 -27.82 2.78
C VAL A 286 6.05 -26.41 3.07
N PRO A 287 7.36 -26.23 3.30
CA PRO A 287 7.94 -24.89 3.42
C PRO A 287 7.80 -24.06 2.14
N ASN A 288 7.68 -22.75 2.29
CA ASN A 288 7.49 -21.80 1.20
C ASN A 288 8.64 -21.84 0.18
N TRP A 289 9.88 -21.99 0.63
CA TRP A 289 11.03 -22.16 -0.27
C TRP A 289 10.83 -23.35 -1.21
N PHE A 290 10.36 -24.50 -0.71
CA PHE A 290 10.16 -25.68 -1.52
C PHE A 290 8.98 -25.46 -2.48
N TYR A 291 7.87 -24.93 -1.97
CA TYR A 291 6.65 -24.66 -2.73
C TYR A 291 6.89 -23.70 -3.90
N TYR A 292 7.64 -22.62 -3.69
CA TYR A 292 7.85 -21.59 -4.69
C TYR A 292 9.08 -21.85 -5.58
N TRP A 293 10.20 -22.30 -5.02
CA TRP A 293 11.40 -22.55 -5.83
C TRP A 293 11.22 -23.72 -6.80
N LYS A 294 10.37 -24.72 -6.49
CA LYS A 294 10.03 -25.80 -7.44
C LYS A 294 9.35 -25.30 -8.74
N GLN A 295 8.85 -24.07 -8.73
CA GLN A 295 8.17 -23.44 -9.86
C GLN A 295 9.12 -22.60 -10.73
N THR A 296 10.36 -22.40 -10.26
CA THR A 296 11.37 -21.56 -10.91
C THR A 296 12.27 -22.40 -11.81
N ARG A 297 13.14 -21.73 -12.57
CA ARG A 297 14.19 -22.43 -13.32
C ARG A 297 15.15 -23.24 -12.44
N ALA A 298 15.22 -22.96 -11.14
CA ALA A 298 16.06 -23.71 -10.19
C ALA A 298 15.66 -25.19 -10.12
N ALA A 299 14.37 -25.48 -10.33
CA ALA A 299 13.83 -26.83 -10.41
C ALA A 299 14.04 -27.49 -11.78
N GLN A 300 14.50 -26.73 -12.77
CA GLN A 300 14.89 -27.22 -14.11
C GLN A 300 13.77 -27.95 -14.87
N GLY A 301 12.51 -27.65 -14.54
CA GLY A 301 11.34 -28.30 -15.12
C GLY A 301 10.94 -29.61 -14.44
N HIS A 302 11.59 -29.99 -13.34
CA HIS A 302 11.33 -31.24 -12.61
C HIS A 302 10.41 -31.10 -11.39
N GLY A 303 9.82 -29.93 -11.16
CA GLY A 303 9.04 -29.63 -9.95
C GLY A 303 7.95 -30.66 -9.60
N ASP A 304 7.25 -31.23 -10.59
CA ASP A 304 6.19 -32.24 -10.36
C ASP A 304 6.74 -33.61 -9.95
N ALA A 305 8.02 -33.88 -10.22
CA ALA A 305 8.73 -35.10 -9.86
C ALA A 305 9.59 -34.95 -8.59
N MET A 306 9.37 -33.88 -7.82
CA MET A 306 10.06 -33.61 -6.56
C MET A 306 9.13 -33.83 -5.37
N ILE A 307 9.62 -34.55 -4.37
CA ILE A 307 8.93 -34.79 -3.11
C ILE A 307 9.72 -34.15 -1.97
N TYR A 308 9.05 -33.40 -1.11
CA TYR A 308 9.64 -32.91 0.12
C TYR A 308 9.58 -34.01 1.19
N ASP A 309 10.72 -34.34 1.81
CA ASP A 309 10.80 -35.25 2.94
C ASP A 309 11.44 -34.53 4.15
N PRO A 310 10.65 -34.11 5.15
CA PRO A 310 11.19 -33.46 6.35
C PRO A 310 11.82 -34.46 7.32
N ALA A 311 11.69 -35.78 7.10
CA ALA A 311 12.14 -36.81 8.04
C ALA A 311 13.53 -37.36 7.74
N CYS A 312 14.20 -36.88 6.69
CA CYS A 312 15.55 -37.32 6.38
C CYS A 312 16.58 -36.75 7.36
N ASP A 313 17.64 -37.52 7.58
CA ASP A 313 18.67 -37.22 8.59
C ASP A 313 19.71 -36.20 8.11
N ASP A 314 19.86 -36.02 6.78
CA ASP A 314 20.84 -35.12 6.16
C ASP A 314 20.15 -34.00 5.38
N ALA A 315 20.60 -32.75 5.54
CA ALA A 315 19.99 -31.55 4.97
C ALA A 315 20.31 -31.34 3.47
N TYR A 316 20.01 -32.35 2.66
CA TYR A 316 20.38 -32.39 1.24
C TYR A 316 19.22 -32.90 0.36
N GLY A 317 19.39 -34.06 -0.25
CA GLY A 317 18.40 -34.76 -1.03
C GLY A 317 18.82 -36.22 -1.17
N TYR A 318 17.95 -37.03 -1.75
CA TYR A 318 18.30 -38.41 -2.07
C TYR A 318 17.44 -38.99 -3.20
N TYR A 319 17.99 -40.02 -3.85
CA TYR A 319 17.29 -40.88 -4.80
C TYR A 319 17.34 -42.35 -4.36
N VAL A 320 16.16 -42.96 -4.18
CA VAL A 320 16.06 -44.37 -3.71
C VAL A 320 15.87 -45.39 -4.83
N GLY A 321 15.68 -44.98 -6.10
CA GLY A 321 15.34 -45.90 -7.19
C GLY A 321 16.36 -47.03 -7.39
N MET A 322 17.66 -46.73 -7.25
CA MET A 322 18.73 -47.73 -7.36
C MET A 322 18.68 -48.81 -6.25
N GLY A 323 18.20 -48.44 -5.04
CA GLY A 323 18.12 -49.36 -3.89
C GLY A 323 16.74 -49.98 -3.67
N ASN A 324 15.68 -49.39 -4.21
CA ASN A 324 14.29 -49.80 -4.05
C ASN A 324 13.48 -49.51 -5.33
N PRO A 325 13.46 -50.44 -6.31
CA PRO A 325 13.13 -50.15 -7.71
C PRO A 325 11.62 -50.12 -8.01
N THR A 326 10.77 -49.68 -7.08
CA THR A 326 9.35 -49.48 -7.39
C THR A 326 9.17 -48.33 -8.41
N GLU A 327 8.14 -48.41 -9.26
CA GLU A 327 7.87 -47.40 -10.31
C GLU A 327 7.83 -45.97 -9.75
N LYS A 328 7.20 -45.80 -8.56
CA LYS A 328 7.17 -44.52 -7.84
C LYS A 328 8.58 -44.02 -7.52
N ASN A 329 9.43 -44.87 -6.96
CA ASN A 329 10.78 -44.49 -6.52
C ASN A 329 11.73 -44.17 -7.68
N ARG A 330 11.47 -44.72 -8.86
CA ARG A 330 12.32 -44.52 -10.04
C ARG A 330 11.98 -43.26 -10.82
N SER A 331 10.85 -42.61 -10.50
CA SER A 331 10.31 -41.47 -11.26
C SER A 331 10.35 -40.14 -10.50
N VAL A 332 10.92 -40.12 -9.29
CA VAL A 332 10.94 -38.94 -8.42
C VAL A 332 12.28 -38.80 -7.68
N ILE A 333 12.59 -37.58 -7.27
CA ILE A 333 13.68 -37.26 -6.35
C ILE A 333 13.11 -36.71 -5.04
N TYR A 334 13.85 -36.87 -3.95
CA TYR A 334 13.46 -36.38 -2.64
C TYR A 334 14.39 -35.25 -2.21
N LEU A 335 13.82 -34.17 -1.70
CA LEU A 335 14.57 -33.07 -1.11
C LEU A 335 14.25 -33.00 0.37
N CYS A 336 15.31 -32.79 1.14
CA CYS A 336 15.28 -32.71 2.59
C CYS A 336 14.93 -31.32 3.09
N ASP A 337 14.73 -31.20 4.40
CA ASP A 337 14.74 -29.90 5.04
C ASP A 337 16.14 -29.27 4.96
N LEU A 338 16.26 -28.23 4.14
CA LEU A 338 17.53 -27.51 3.93
C LEU A 338 17.80 -26.45 5.01
N HIS A 339 16.83 -26.21 5.92
CA HIS A 339 16.94 -25.17 6.93
C HIS A 339 18.07 -25.44 7.93
N SER A 340 18.28 -26.69 8.32
CA SER A 340 19.27 -27.11 9.32
C SER A 340 20.72 -26.77 8.93
N ASP A 341 21.03 -26.72 7.63
CA ASP A 341 22.35 -26.33 7.10
C ASP A 341 22.46 -24.83 6.77
N GLY A 342 21.42 -24.05 7.08
CA GLY A 342 21.39 -22.62 6.78
C GLY A 342 21.41 -22.31 5.28
N PHE A 343 20.97 -23.26 4.45
CA PHE A 343 21.00 -23.18 2.98
C PHE A 343 22.39 -22.90 2.40
N ILE A 344 23.43 -23.59 2.89
CA ILE A 344 24.79 -23.51 2.33
C ILE A 344 25.31 -24.93 2.08
N HIS A 345 25.84 -25.17 0.88
CA HIS A 345 26.49 -26.43 0.54
C HIS A 345 27.82 -26.19 -0.16
N VAL A 346 28.81 -27.04 0.12
CA VAL A 346 30.10 -27.06 -0.59
C VAL A 346 30.20 -28.37 -1.34
N ASN A 347 30.22 -28.31 -2.66
CA ASN A 347 30.37 -29.49 -3.49
C ASN A 347 31.72 -30.19 -3.16
N PRO A 348 31.71 -31.45 -2.68
CA PRO A 348 32.91 -32.11 -2.16
C PRO A 348 33.94 -32.47 -3.24
N VAL A 349 33.52 -32.54 -4.51
CA VAL A 349 34.40 -32.84 -5.65
C VAL A 349 35.08 -31.58 -6.19
N THR A 350 34.35 -30.49 -6.32
CA THR A 350 34.80 -29.26 -7.01
C THR A 350 35.11 -28.10 -6.08
N GLY A 351 34.67 -28.16 -4.83
CA GLY A 351 34.76 -27.07 -3.86
C GLY A 351 33.82 -25.89 -4.15
N GLN A 352 32.92 -25.99 -5.14
CA GLN A 352 31.97 -24.93 -5.45
C GLN A 352 31.00 -24.72 -4.28
N VAL A 353 30.90 -23.48 -3.80
CA VAL A 353 29.97 -23.10 -2.73
C VAL A 353 28.65 -22.63 -3.34
N GLN A 354 27.56 -23.25 -2.91
CA GLN A 354 26.18 -22.94 -3.31
C GLN A 354 25.38 -22.45 -2.10
N ARG A 355 24.44 -21.52 -2.32
CA ARG A 355 23.64 -20.92 -1.24
C ARG A 355 22.20 -20.63 -1.66
N GLY A 356 21.25 -20.79 -0.76
CA GLY A 356 19.83 -20.47 -1.00
C GLY A 356 19.29 -21.21 -2.21
N ILE A 357 18.63 -20.49 -3.12
CA ILE A 357 18.07 -21.07 -4.35
C ILE A 357 19.11 -21.79 -5.24
N ASP A 358 20.39 -21.39 -5.19
CA ASP A 358 21.45 -22.06 -5.94
C ASP A 358 21.82 -23.42 -5.33
N MET A 359 21.74 -23.55 -3.99
CA MET A 359 21.91 -24.84 -3.32
C MET A 359 20.75 -25.77 -3.67
N PHE A 360 19.52 -25.25 -3.63
CA PHE A 360 18.34 -26.00 -4.10
C PHE A 360 18.53 -26.51 -5.53
N ALA A 361 18.93 -25.64 -6.46
CA ALA A 361 19.15 -26.03 -7.85
C ALA A 361 20.26 -27.08 -8.02
N GLY A 362 21.35 -26.94 -7.25
CA GLY A 362 22.44 -27.89 -7.22
C GLY A 362 22.02 -29.28 -6.74
N ILE A 363 21.22 -29.34 -5.66
CA ILE A 363 20.64 -30.60 -5.15
C ILE A 363 19.72 -31.23 -6.19
N VAL A 364 18.87 -30.43 -6.85
CA VAL A 364 18.00 -30.94 -7.92
C VAL A 364 18.82 -31.58 -9.04
N LEU A 365 19.89 -30.93 -9.52
CA LEU A 365 20.79 -31.54 -10.50
C LEU A 365 21.43 -32.83 -10.00
N HIS A 366 21.92 -32.83 -8.75
CA HIS A 366 22.58 -33.98 -8.14
C HIS A 366 21.66 -35.20 -8.12
N GLU A 367 20.49 -35.06 -7.49
CA GLU A 367 19.55 -36.17 -7.35
C GLU A 367 18.93 -36.58 -8.69
N TRP A 368 18.71 -35.62 -9.60
CA TRP A 368 18.21 -35.94 -10.93
C TRP A 368 19.22 -36.74 -11.75
N THR A 369 20.53 -36.49 -11.54
CA THR A 369 21.59 -37.28 -12.18
C THR A 369 21.57 -38.74 -11.71
N HIS A 370 21.29 -38.99 -10.44
CA HIS A 370 21.09 -40.35 -9.94
C HIS A 370 19.93 -41.04 -10.64
N LEU A 371 18.80 -40.33 -10.82
CA LEU A 371 17.65 -40.84 -11.54
C LEU A 371 17.97 -41.15 -13.01
N GLU A 372 18.62 -40.23 -13.72
CA GLU A 372 19.00 -40.42 -15.13
C GLU A 372 19.99 -41.57 -15.31
N ASN A 373 21.00 -41.65 -14.43
CA ASN A 373 21.95 -42.75 -14.41
C ASN A 373 21.27 -44.09 -14.13
N ASP A 374 20.30 -44.14 -13.21
CA ASP A 374 19.55 -45.38 -12.96
C ASP A 374 18.82 -45.88 -14.21
N HIS A 375 18.21 -44.95 -14.95
CA HIS A 375 17.50 -45.26 -16.18
C HIS A 375 18.44 -45.64 -17.34
N ASP A 376 19.57 -44.94 -17.52
CA ASP A 376 20.53 -45.22 -18.59
C ASP A 376 21.36 -46.50 -18.33
N TRP A 377 21.81 -46.71 -17.10
CA TRP A 377 22.72 -47.81 -16.76
C TRP A 377 21.96 -49.12 -16.57
N TRP A 378 20.83 -49.08 -15.87
CA TRP A 378 20.13 -50.28 -15.42
C TRP A 378 18.83 -50.56 -16.18
N GLY A 379 18.24 -49.53 -16.80
CA GLY A 379 17.00 -49.63 -17.57
C GLY A 379 15.83 -50.17 -16.74
N PRO A 380 14.73 -50.65 -17.35
CA PRO A 380 13.52 -51.05 -16.62
C PRO A 380 13.73 -52.22 -15.64
N ARG A 381 14.86 -52.91 -15.72
CA ARG A 381 15.18 -54.06 -14.87
C ARG A 381 15.81 -53.67 -13.53
N GLY A 382 16.23 -52.41 -13.37
CA GLY A 382 16.85 -51.89 -12.14
C GLY A 382 18.25 -52.45 -11.89
N TYR A 383 18.89 -51.96 -10.82
CA TYR A 383 20.27 -52.25 -10.44
C TYR A 383 20.62 -53.75 -10.44
N ARG A 384 21.83 -54.10 -10.93
CA ARG A 384 22.32 -55.48 -11.08
C ARG A 384 23.73 -55.66 -10.51
N PRO A 385 23.86 -56.30 -9.33
CA PRO A 385 25.17 -56.60 -8.74
C PRO A 385 26.11 -57.47 -9.58
N SER A 386 25.60 -58.13 -10.64
CA SER A 386 26.45 -58.91 -11.56
C SER A 386 27.17 -58.05 -12.60
N GLU A 387 26.75 -56.79 -12.76
CA GLU A 387 27.24 -55.82 -13.75
C GLU A 387 27.96 -54.62 -13.08
N ASP A 388 28.18 -54.72 -11.76
CA ASP A 388 28.88 -53.78 -10.88
C ASP A 388 29.71 -54.63 -9.89
N ARG A 389 31.02 -54.71 -10.11
CA ARG A 389 31.89 -55.66 -9.40
C ARG A 389 32.17 -55.25 -7.95
N ASP A 390 32.23 -53.97 -7.65
CA ASP A 390 32.57 -53.45 -6.32
C ASP A 390 31.34 -52.97 -5.53
N ASN A 391 30.16 -52.94 -6.15
CA ASN A 391 28.87 -52.55 -5.58
C ASN A 391 28.80 -51.07 -5.20
N ASP A 392 29.47 -50.22 -5.98
CA ASP A 392 29.46 -48.76 -5.87
C ASP A 392 28.21 -48.11 -6.51
N ARG A 393 27.41 -48.89 -7.24
CA ARG A 393 26.20 -48.52 -8.01
C ARG A 393 26.50 -47.80 -9.33
N VAL A 394 27.73 -47.82 -9.80
CA VAL A 394 28.11 -47.49 -11.17
C VAL A 394 28.25 -48.81 -11.93
N LYS A 395 27.80 -48.81 -13.18
CA LYS A 395 27.95 -50.00 -14.03
C LYS A 395 29.39 -50.07 -14.55
N ASP A 396 30.02 -51.25 -14.48
CA ASP A 396 31.44 -51.48 -14.86
C ASP A 396 31.81 -50.86 -16.23
N ASP A 397 30.87 -50.87 -17.19
CA ASP A 397 31.10 -50.36 -18.55
C ASP A 397 30.97 -48.83 -18.70
N ARG A 398 30.54 -48.14 -17.64
CA ARG A 398 30.38 -46.67 -17.59
C ARG A 398 31.49 -45.97 -16.81
N GLU A 399 32.12 -46.66 -15.88
CA GLU A 399 33.15 -46.10 -15.00
C GLU A 399 34.33 -45.44 -15.71
N ALA A 400 34.78 -46.03 -16.82
CA ALA A 400 35.89 -45.49 -17.61
C ALA A 400 35.62 -44.07 -18.15
N ALA A 401 34.35 -43.69 -18.34
CA ALA A 401 33.98 -42.34 -18.78
C ALA A 401 34.23 -41.26 -17.71
N TYR A 402 34.24 -41.67 -16.44
CA TYR A 402 34.44 -40.81 -15.27
C TYR A 402 35.83 -40.97 -14.63
N GLY A 403 36.64 -41.90 -15.15
CA GLY A 403 37.96 -42.22 -14.59
C GLY A 403 37.89 -43.06 -13.32
N LEU A 404 36.80 -43.80 -13.12
CA LEU A 404 36.56 -44.68 -11.98
C LEU A 404 37.20 -46.07 -12.21
N ASP A 405 37.58 -46.77 -11.14
CA ASP A 405 38.14 -48.14 -11.19
C ASP A 405 37.06 -49.18 -10.81
N PRO A 406 36.69 -50.14 -11.71
CA PRO A 406 35.64 -51.17 -11.55
C PRO A 406 35.92 -52.25 -10.49
N LYS A 407 36.68 -51.89 -9.47
CA LYS A 407 37.16 -52.73 -8.37
C LYS A 407 37.26 -51.93 -7.07
N MET A 408 36.97 -50.63 -7.08
CA MET A 408 37.10 -49.74 -5.95
C MET A 408 35.77 -49.01 -5.71
N MET A 409 35.15 -49.26 -4.55
CA MET A 409 33.89 -48.59 -4.20
C MET A 409 33.95 -47.05 -4.12
N ASP A 410 35.15 -46.52 -3.89
CA ASP A 410 35.47 -45.10 -3.75
C ASP A 410 36.85 -44.88 -4.38
N THR A 411 36.87 -44.71 -5.71
CA THR A 411 38.10 -44.59 -6.50
C THR A 411 38.96 -43.42 -6.03
N PHE A 412 38.33 -42.33 -5.58
CA PHE A 412 39.03 -41.08 -5.22
C PHE A 412 39.27 -40.89 -3.72
N GLY A 413 38.75 -41.77 -2.87
CA GLY A 413 38.87 -41.67 -1.42
C GLY A 413 38.11 -40.48 -0.82
N LEU A 414 36.96 -40.11 -1.42
CA LEU A 414 36.17 -38.95 -1.04
C LEU A 414 35.18 -39.25 0.10
N GLY A 415 35.07 -40.51 0.53
CA GLY A 415 34.22 -40.92 1.65
C GLY A 415 32.79 -41.26 1.26
N PHE A 416 32.50 -41.35 -0.04
CA PHE A 416 31.22 -41.77 -0.60
C PHE A 416 31.43 -42.75 -1.75
N ARG A 417 30.37 -43.43 -2.19
CA ARG A 417 30.45 -44.36 -3.32
C ARG A 417 30.63 -43.61 -4.62
N ASP A 418 31.31 -44.21 -5.57
CA ASP A 418 31.59 -43.61 -6.88
C ASP A 418 30.32 -43.21 -7.67
N CYS A 419 29.13 -43.75 -7.37
CA CYS A 419 27.86 -43.27 -7.94
C CYS A 419 27.56 -41.80 -7.63
N GLU A 420 28.05 -41.25 -6.52
CA GLU A 420 27.89 -39.83 -6.17
C GLU A 420 28.79 -38.92 -7.02
N TYR A 421 29.91 -39.43 -7.54
CA TYR A 421 30.88 -38.64 -8.29
C TYR A 421 30.29 -37.98 -9.56
N PRO A 422 29.62 -38.70 -10.48
CA PRO A 422 29.00 -38.06 -11.65
C PRO A 422 27.88 -37.09 -11.26
N ALA A 423 27.13 -37.36 -10.20
CA ALA A 423 26.10 -36.45 -9.68
C ALA A 423 26.71 -35.13 -9.18
N TYR A 424 27.82 -35.20 -8.43
CA TYR A 424 28.56 -34.02 -8.00
C TYR A 424 29.21 -33.24 -9.15
N LEU A 425 29.68 -33.92 -10.21
CA LEU A 425 30.15 -33.26 -11.42
C LEU A 425 29.01 -32.54 -12.13
N GLN A 426 27.83 -33.14 -12.20
CA GLN A 426 26.65 -32.53 -12.81
C GLN A 426 26.13 -31.34 -11.98
N GLN A 427 26.11 -31.43 -10.65
CA GLN A 427 25.79 -30.31 -9.75
C GLN A 427 26.65 -29.07 -10.04
N HIS A 428 27.95 -29.26 -10.31
CA HIS A 428 28.88 -28.16 -10.61
C HIS A 428 28.50 -27.37 -11.88
N THR A 429 27.75 -27.98 -12.79
CA THR A 429 27.31 -27.33 -14.02
C THR A 429 26.28 -26.22 -13.79
N TRP A 430 25.65 -26.16 -12.60
CA TRP A 430 24.75 -25.07 -12.24
C TRP A 430 25.49 -23.73 -12.21
N PRO A 431 25.09 -22.74 -13.04
CA PRO A 431 25.68 -21.41 -12.96
C PRO A 431 25.14 -20.67 -11.74
N ILE A 432 26.01 -20.43 -10.75
CA ILE A 432 25.68 -19.69 -9.52
C ILE A 432 25.05 -18.34 -9.85
N GLY A 433 23.95 -18.03 -9.17
CA GLY A 433 23.21 -16.80 -9.32
C GLY A 433 22.33 -16.75 -10.56
N SER A 434 22.28 -17.83 -11.35
CA SER A 434 21.41 -17.89 -12.52
C SER A 434 19.97 -17.64 -12.08
N ALA A 435 19.43 -18.36 -11.09
CA ALA A 435 18.05 -18.22 -10.59
C ALA A 435 17.78 -17.00 -9.69
N ASN A 436 18.77 -16.11 -9.44
CA ASN A 436 18.61 -14.99 -8.51
C ASN A 436 17.37 -14.11 -8.78
N ARG A 437 16.96 -13.95 -10.04
CA ARG A 437 15.81 -13.09 -10.43
C ARG A 437 14.45 -13.68 -10.05
N GLU A 438 14.38 -14.97 -9.75
CA GLU A 438 13.16 -15.67 -9.36
C GLU A 438 13.11 -15.92 -7.85
N ASP A 439 14.18 -15.61 -7.12
CA ASP A 439 14.25 -15.80 -5.68
C ASP A 439 13.63 -14.64 -4.91
N TRP A 440 12.31 -14.68 -4.80
CA TRP A 440 11.50 -13.74 -4.02
C TRP A 440 11.28 -14.20 -2.57
N ALA A 441 12.17 -15.06 -2.06
CA ALA A 441 12.16 -15.45 -0.66
C ALA A 441 12.74 -14.35 0.25
N TYR A 442 12.27 -14.32 1.49
CA TYR A 442 12.82 -13.54 2.59
C TYR A 442 13.16 -14.46 3.76
N PRO A 443 14.46 -14.61 4.13
CA PRO A 443 15.63 -14.11 3.43
C PRO A 443 15.91 -14.88 2.12
N GLY A 444 16.53 -14.20 1.15
CA GLY A 444 16.84 -14.72 -0.19
C GLY A 444 17.66 -13.73 -1.02
N LYS A 445 18.01 -14.12 -2.25
CA LYS A 445 18.95 -13.40 -3.11
C LYS A 445 18.46 -12.00 -3.51
N GLN A 446 17.14 -11.80 -3.67
CA GLN A 446 16.56 -10.48 -3.96
C GLN A 446 16.29 -9.64 -2.70
N SER A 447 16.23 -10.24 -1.52
CA SER A 447 15.98 -9.54 -0.26
C SER A 447 17.25 -9.14 0.51
N GLY A 448 18.42 -9.62 0.07
CA GLY A 448 19.72 -9.32 0.69
C GLY A 448 20.18 -10.38 1.70
N GLY A 449 19.52 -11.53 1.74
CA GLY A 449 20.00 -12.72 2.45
C GLY A 449 21.06 -13.45 1.62
N ASN A 450 22.20 -13.78 2.24
CA ASN A 450 23.35 -14.41 1.58
C ASN A 450 23.07 -15.80 1.03
#